data_AF-A0A3C0ZRE5-F1
#
_entry.id   AF-A0A3C0ZRE5-F1
#
_cell.length_a   1.000
_cell.length_b   1.000
_cell.length_c   1.000
_cell.angle_alpha   90.00
_cell.angle_beta   90.00
_cell.angle_gamma   90.00
#
_symmetry.space_group_name_H-M   'P 1'
#
loop_
_entity.id
_entity.type
_entity.pdbx_description
1 polymer ?
#
loop_
_entity_poly.entity_id
_entity_poly.type
_entity_poly.pdbx_seq_one_letter_code
_entity_poly.pdbx_strand_id
1 'polypeptide(L)'
;IEHLQKFVVEKGLDVGFAYDGDADRCLCVDEKGNVITGDHILYIYGLYMKERDKLINNTIVTTVMSNFGLYKALDKVGINYEKTKVGDKYVYENMVQNGHRIGGEQSGH
;
A
#
# COMPACT_ATOMS: atom_id res chain seq x y z
N ILE A 1 3.81 -5.92 -15.53
CA ILE A 1 2.93 -4.73 -15.39
C ILE A 1 2.86 -3.87 -16.66
N GLU A 2 3.93 -3.76 -17.46
CA GLU A 2 3.96 -2.94 -18.69
C GLU A 2 2.81 -3.16 -19.67
N HIS A 3 2.42 -4.43 -19.89
CA HIS A 3 1.29 -4.76 -20.76
C HIS A 3 -0.03 -4.19 -20.23
N LEU A 4 -0.24 -4.25 -18.91
CA LEU A 4 -1.42 -3.67 -18.26
C LEU A 4 -1.40 -2.14 -18.38
N GLN A 5 -0.24 -1.49 -18.20
CA GLN A 5 -0.10 -0.05 -18.36
C GLN A 5 -0.56 0.43 -19.74
N LYS A 6 -0.07 -0.24 -20.80
CA LYS A 6 -0.49 0.05 -22.17
C LYS A 6 -1.98 -0.21 -22.37
N PHE A 7 -2.48 -1.34 -21.88
CA PHE A 7 -3.88 -1.72 -22.04
C PHE A 7 -4.84 -0.70 -21.41
N VAL A 8 -4.54 -0.21 -20.21
CA VAL A 8 -5.33 0.82 -19.52
C VAL A 8 -5.42 2.10 -20.35
N VAL A 9 -4.27 2.61 -20.84
CA VAL A 9 -4.22 3.84 -21.63
C VAL A 9 -4.88 3.67 -23.01
N GLU A 10 -4.57 2.58 -23.72
CA GLU A 10 -5.12 2.31 -25.05
C GLU A 10 -6.63 2.11 -25.06
N LYS A 11 -7.19 1.60 -23.96
CA LYS A 11 -8.64 1.37 -23.81
C LYS A 11 -9.35 2.48 -23.05
N GLY A 12 -8.64 3.49 -22.55
CA GLY A 12 -9.21 4.59 -21.76
C GLY A 12 -9.92 4.09 -20.49
N LEU A 13 -9.29 3.14 -19.78
CA LEU A 13 -9.84 2.57 -18.54
C LEU A 13 -9.48 3.45 -17.34
N ASP A 14 -10.35 3.48 -16.33
CA ASP A 14 -10.12 4.27 -15.12
C ASP A 14 -9.01 3.68 -14.22
N VAL A 15 -8.89 2.36 -14.19
CA VAL A 15 -7.92 1.65 -13.33
C VAL A 15 -7.63 0.24 -13.86
N GLY A 16 -6.40 -0.23 -13.65
CA GLY A 16 -6.01 -1.62 -13.85
C GLY A 16 -5.46 -2.26 -12.57
N PHE A 17 -5.69 -3.55 -12.39
CA PHE A 17 -5.15 -4.34 -11.27
C PHE A 17 -4.29 -5.48 -11.83
N ALA A 18 -3.08 -5.63 -11.28
CA ALA A 18 -2.17 -6.71 -11.57
C ALA A 18 -1.95 -7.54 -10.30
N TYR A 19 -2.27 -8.82 -10.38
CA TYR A 19 -2.01 -9.82 -9.36
C TYR A 19 -0.85 -10.70 -9.77
N ASP A 20 -0.15 -11.30 -8.80
CA ASP A 20 0.82 -12.35 -9.05
C ASP A 20 0.17 -13.74 -9.04
N GLY A 21 0.99 -14.81 -9.02
CA GLY A 21 0.55 -16.16 -9.38
C GLY A 21 -0.48 -16.77 -8.41
N ASP A 22 -0.36 -16.47 -7.13
CA ASP A 22 -1.26 -16.88 -6.05
C ASP A 22 -2.07 -15.73 -5.45
N ALA A 23 -1.90 -14.52 -5.99
CA ALA A 23 -2.66 -13.31 -5.69
C ALA A 23 -2.54 -12.84 -4.23
N ASP A 24 -1.39 -13.07 -3.61
CA ASP A 24 -1.03 -12.42 -2.34
C ASP A 24 -0.53 -10.98 -2.56
N ARG A 25 -0.18 -10.61 -3.81
CA ARG A 25 0.23 -9.25 -4.19
C ARG A 25 -0.70 -8.59 -5.18
N CYS A 26 -0.87 -7.29 -5.01
CA CYS A 26 -1.60 -6.44 -5.94
C CYS A 26 -0.84 -5.13 -6.22
N LEU A 27 -0.60 -4.85 -7.49
CA LEU A 27 -0.19 -3.53 -7.97
C LEU A 27 -1.29 -2.97 -8.86
N CYS A 28 -1.46 -1.64 -8.87
CA CYS A 28 -2.45 -1.00 -9.73
C CYS A 28 -1.79 -0.15 -10.81
N VAL A 29 -2.59 0.22 -11.79
CA VAL A 29 -2.25 1.18 -12.84
C VAL A 29 -3.35 2.23 -12.88
N ASP A 30 -2.99 3.51 -12.84
CA ASP A 30 -3.95 4.62 -12.99
C ASP A 30 -4.32 4.89 -14.45
N GLU A 31 -5.27 5.80 -14.68
CA GLU A 31 -5.80 6.14 -16.00
C GLU A 31 -4.74 6.70 -16.98
N LYS A 32 -3.59 7.14 -16.44
CA LYS A 32 -2.46 7.68 -17.20
C LYS A 32 -1.38 6.63 -17.47
N GLY A 33 -1.57 5.41 -16.99
CA GLY A 33 -0.61 4.32 -17.14
C GLY A 33 0.51 4.34 -16.09
N ASN A 34 0.40 5.12 -15.00
CA ASN A 34 1.40 5.10 -13.93
C ASN A 34 1.20 3.88 -13.04
N VAL A 35 2.30 3.32 -12.54
CA VAL A 35 2.25 2.21 -11.58
C VAL A 35 1.95 2.74 -10.18
N ILE A 36 0.93 2.18 -9.56
CA ILE A 36 0.54 2.40 -8.18
C ILE A 36 1.06 1.22 -7.36
N THR A 37 2.13 1.45 -6.60
CA THR A 37 2.80 0.44 -5.77
C THR A 37 2.05 0.15 -4.47
N GLY A 38 2.46 -0.88 -3.73
CA GLY A 38 1.91 -1.18 -2.40
C GLY A 38 1.97 0.01 -1.43
N ASP A 39 3.04 0.80 -1.47
CA ASP A 39 3.14 2.04 -0.67
C ASP A 39 2.02 3.05 -0.98
N HIS A 40 1.66 3.21 -2.26
CA HIS A 40 0.58 4.10 -2.66
C HIS A 40 -0.78 3.55 -2.18
N ILE A 41 -0.98 2.24 -2.31
CA ILE A 41 -2.20 1.55 -1.86
C ILE A 41 -2.37 1.70 -0.34
N LEU A 42 -1.29 1.48 0.43
CA LEU A 42 -1.27 1.67 1.88
C LEU A 42 -1.62 3.10 2.26
N TYR A 43 -1.07 4.11 1.57
CA TYR A 43 -1.41 5.50 1.83
C TYR A 43 -2.89 5.80 1.55
N ILE A 44 -3.40 5.41 0.37
CA ILE A 44 -4.79 5.65 -0.03
C ILE A 44 -5.75 5.01 0.97
N TYR A 45 -5.54 3.73 1.31
CA TYR A 45 -6.44 3.02 2.18
C TYR A 45 -6.29 3.44 3.66
N GLY A 46 -5.06 3.69 4.12
CA GLY A 46 -4.81 4.21 5.45
C GLY A 46 -5.47 5.57 5.69
N LEU A 47 -5.38 6.49 4.72
CA LEU A 47 -6.07 7.78 4.77
C LEU A 47 -7.60 7.59 4.79
N TYR A 48 -8.14 6.76 3.90
CA TYR A 48 -9.57 6.44 3.85
C TYR A 48 -10.10 5.86 5.18
N MET A 49 -9.31 4.99 5.82
CA MET A 49 -9.64 4.41 7.12
C MET A 49 -9.59 5.44 8.24
N LYS A 50 -8.58 6.34 8.22
CA LYS A 50 -8.47 7.43 9.20
C LYS A 50 -9.69 8.36 9.16
N GLU A 51 -10.10 8.79 7.97
CA GLU A 51 -11.26 9.67 7.78
C GLU A 51 -12.59 9.08 8.30
N ARG A 52 -12.61 7.78 8.57
CA ARG A 52 -13.79 7.04 9.05
C ARG A 52 -13.63 6.52 10.47
N ASP A 53 -12.60 6.95 11.18
CA ASP A 53 -12.24 6.46 12.52
C ASP A 53 -12.08 4.93 12.58
N LYS A 54 -11.62 4.32 11.47
CA LYS A 54 -11.42 2.87 11.31
C LYS A 54 -9.96 2.44 11.33
N LEU A 55 -9.02 3.39 11.26
CA LEU A 55 -7.59 3.12 11.36
C LEU A 55 -7.19 2.89 12.83
N ILE A 56 -7.17 1.64 13.25
CA ILE A 56 -6.81 1.25 14.62
C ILE A 56 -5.41 1.77 14.95
N ASN A 57 -5.26 2.34 16.15
CA ASN A 57 -4.05 2.98 16.66
C ASN A 57 -3.54 4.17 15.81
N ASN A 58 -4.27 4.56 14.75
CA ASN A 58 -3.84 5.55 13.77
C ASN A 58 -2.44 5.21 13.19
N THR A 59 -2.16 3.92 12.96
CA THR A 59 -0.83 3.41 12.55
C THR A 59 -0.90 2.50 11.31
N ILE A 60 0.07 2.63 10.41
CA ILE A 60 0.32 1.71 9.29
C ILE A 60 1.65 0.99 9.50
N VAL A 61 1.67 -0.33 9.35
CA VAL A 61 2.89 -1.13 9.46
C VAL A 61 3.53 -1.31 8.09
N THR A 62 4.81 -1.01 7.95
CA THR A 62 5.55 -1.18 6.69
C THR A 62 6.88 -1.87 6.96
N THR A 63 7.58 -2.30 5.91
CA THR A 63 8.99 -2.68 6.04
C THR A 63 9.90 -1.48 5.87
N VAL A 64 11.16 -1.63 6.27
CA VAL A 64 12.21 -0.62 6.03
C VAL A 64 12.44 -0.29 4.55
N MET A 65 11.92 -1.11 3.62
CA MET A 65 12.04 -0.90 2.17
C MET A 65 11.04 0.09 1.59
N SER A 66 9.96 0.41 2.32
CA SER A 66 8.96 1.37 1.83
C SER A 66 9.59 2.75 1.55
N ASN A 67 9.08 3.39 0.50
CA ASN A 67 9.60 4.64 -0.01
C ASN A 67 9.51 5.76 1.03
N PHE A 68 10.53 6.63 1.09
CA PHE A 68 10.54 7.76 2.01
C PHE A 68 9.37 8.75 1.80
N GLY A 69 8.85 8.84 0.59
CA GLY A 69 7.68 9.63 0.24
C GLY A 69 6.41 9.20 0.97
N LEU A 70 6.25 7.89 1.24
CA LEU A 70 5.12 7.37 2.03
C LEU A 70 5.14 7.98 3.43
N TYR A 71 6.27 7.89 4.14
CA TYR A 71 6.39 8.42 5.49
C TYR A 71 6.12 9.93 5.55
N LYS A 72 6.68 10.69 4.61
CA LYS A 72 6.39 12.13 4.50
C LYS A 72 4.90 12.43 4.25
N ALA A 73 4.22 11.59 3.47
CA ALA A 73 2.80 11.75 3.21
C ALA A 73 1.97 11.43 4.45
N LEU A 74 2.31 10.36 5.18
CA LEU A 74 1.67 9.98 6.45
C LEU A 74 1.86 11.04 7.54
N ASP A 75 3.07 11.58 7.69
CA ASP A 75 3.37 12.66 8.64
C ASP A 75 2.49 13.89 8.39
N LYS A 76 2.33 14.29 7.12
CA LYS A 76 1.51 15.45 6.73
C LYS A 76 0.05 15.31 7.13
N VAL A 77 -0.48 14.09 7.09
CA VAL A 77 -1.87 13.80 7.47
C VAL A 77 -1.97 13.31 8.91
N GLY A 78 -0.88 13.25 9.67
CA GLY A 78 -0.84 12.81 11.06
C GLY A 78 -1.23 11.33 11.23
N ILE A 79 -0.75 10.44 10.37
CA ILE A 79 -0.83 8.98 10.54
C ILE A 79 0.53 8.48 11.01
N ASN A 80 0.56 7.67 12.07
CA ASN A 80 1.77 7.04 12.57
C ASN A 80 2.19 5.86 11.67
N TYR A 81 3.44 5.46 11.75
CA TYR A 81 3.93 4.27 11.06
C TYR A 81 4.94 3.51 11.91
N GLU A 82 4.95 2.19 11.74
CA GLU A 82 5.95 1.30 12.32
C GLU A 82 6.72 0.60 11.19
N LYS A 83 8.04 0.45 11.39
CA LYS A 83 8.94 -0.14 10.40
C LYS A 83 9.46 -1.47 10.89
N THR A 84 9.25 -2.51 10.11
CA THR A 84 9.73 -3.87 10.38
C THR A 84 10.90 -4.24 9.46
N LYS A 85 11.54 -5.37 9.74
CA LYS A 85 12.44 -6.01 8.78
C LYS A 85 11.66 -6.42 7.53
N VAL A 86 12.39 -6.60 6.42
CA VAL A 86 11.81 -7.07 5.14
C VAL A 86 11.21 -8.46 5.29
N GLY A 87 10.01 -8.66 4.74
CA GLY A 87 9.24 -9.89 4.81
C GLY A 87 7.89 -9.67 5.49
N ASP A 88 6.82 -10.04 4.79
CA ASP A 88 5.43 -10.19 5.22
C ASP A 88 5.26 -10.71 6.67
N LYS A 89 6.04 -11.73 7.05
CA LYS A 89 6.05 -12.32 8.38
C LYS A 89 6.26 -11.26 9.47
N TYR A 90 7.21 -10.35 9.29
CA TYR A 90 7.52 -9.35 10.31
C TYR A 90 6.47 -8.24 10.38
N VAL A 91 5.86 -7.91 9.23
CA VAL A 91 4.71 -7.00 9.17
C VAL A 91 3.55 -7.61 9.96
N TYR A 92 3.20 -8.86 9.67
CA TYR A 92 2.14 -9.57 10.37
C TYR A 92 2.40 -9.73 11.87
N GLU A 93 3.61 -10.15 12.27
CA GLU A 93 4.00 -10.28 13.68
C GLU A 93 3.81 -8.95 14.44
N ASN A 94 4.24 -7.83 13.84
CA ASN A 94 4.05 -6.51 14.43
C ASN A 94 2.58 -6.13 14.54
N MET A 95 1.79 -6.35 13.48
CA MET A 95 0.36 -6.07 13.48
C MET A 95 -0.38 -6.84 14.57
N VAL A 96 -0.10 -8.14 14.73
CA VAL A 96 -0.72 -8.98 15.76
C VAL A 96 -0.29 -8.55 17.16
N GLN A 97 0.99 -8.26 17.38
CA GLN A 97 1.51 -7.86 18.69
C GLN A 97 0.94 -6.52 19.16
N ASN A 98 0.77 -5.56 18.25
CA ASN A 98 0.36 -4.20 18.58
C ASN A 98 -1.12 -3.92 18.30
N GLY A 99 -1.86 -4.89 17.73
CA GLY A 99 -3.27 -4.74 17.37
C GLY A 99 -3.52 -3.79 16.20
N HIS A 100 -2.54 -3.62 15.30
CA HIS A 100 -2.70 -2.77 14.12
C HIS A 100 -3.55 -3.46 13.05
N ARG A 101 -4.30 -2.65 12.30
CA ARG A 101 -5.28 -3.17 11.33
C ARG A 101 -4.77 -3.29 9.90
N ILE A 102 -3.76 -2.51 9.54
CA ILE A 102 -3.23 -2.45 8.18
C ILE A 102 -1.70 -2.43 8.21
N GLY A 103 -1.12 -3.20 7.30
CA GLY A 103 0.29 -3.17 6.99
C GLY A 103 0.54 -3.81 5.64
N GLY A 104 1.75 -3.66 5.12
CA GLY A 104 2.13 -4.26 3.85
C GLY A 104 3.52 -3.85 3.39
N GLU A 105 3.83 -4.24 2.16
CA GLU A 105 5.11 -4.03 1.50
C GLU A 105 4.96 -3.26 0.18
N GLN A 106 6.03 -2.57 -0.25
CA GLN A 106 6.04 -1.86 -1.52
C GLN A 106 5.71 -2.76 -2.73
N SER A 107 5.99 -4.06 -2.61
CA SER A 107 5.68 -5.10 -3.61
C SER A 107 4.18 -5.28 -3.88
N GLY A 108 3.31 -4.78 -3.01
CA GLY A 108 1.85 -4.94 -3.12
C GLY A 108 1.27 -6.06 -2.26
N HIS A 109 2.08 -6.67 -1.39
CA HIS A 109 1.63 -7.59 -0.34
C HIS A 109 1.07 -6.79 0.85
#